data_AF-A0A2E9FA99-F1
#
_entry.id   AF-A0A2E9FA99-F1
#
_cell.length_a   1.000
_cell.length_b   1.000
_cell.length_c   1.000
_cell.angle_alpha   90.00
_cell.angle_beta   90.00
_cell.angle_gamma   90.00
#
_symmetry.space_group_name_H-M   'P 1'
#
loop_
_entity.id
_entity.type
_entity.pdbx_description
1 polymer ?
#
loop_
_entity_poly.entity_id
_entity_poly.type
_entity_poly.pdbx_seq_one_letter_code
_entity_poly.pdbx_strand_id
1 'polypeptide(L)'
;ALLVTMILLPPLQTHAVSRKTQGKIILASILTGIAILTKLLEEQDRKDVEKLHKKLGTPDHVIGFHQGFDKIRIECWKNRKYTFKNGVLQRPSHQVYNSNNDLNKPETNIFQPKFIGD
;
A
#
# COMPACT_ATOMS: atom_id res chain seq x y z
N ALA A 1 47.57 -4.82 4.43
CA ALA A 1 47.45 -4.18 5.75
C ALA A 1 46.05 -3.59 5.97
N LEU A 2 44.99 -4.40 5.89
CA LEU A 2 43.60 -3.92 6.01
C LEU A 2 42.66 -4.99 6.61
N LEU A 3 43.20 -5.92 7.41
CA LEU A 3 42.42 -6.98 8.08
C LEU A 3 42.65 -7.02 9.60
N VAL A 4 43.39 -6.07 10.16
CA VAL A 4 43.73 -6.05 11.60
C VAL A 4 42.96 -4.97 12.37
N THR A 5 42.17 -4.13 11.69
CA THR A 5 41.44 -3.03 12.32
C THR A 5 40.06 -3.41 12.87
N MET A 6 39.64 -4.68 12.80
CA MET A 6 38.35 -5.13 13.37
C MET A 6 38.43 -5.74 14.78
N ILE A 7 39.59 -5.71 15.45
CA ILE A 7 39.75 -6.23 16.83
C ILE A 7 40.02 -5.09 17.82
N LEU A 8 39.32 -3.97 17.67
CA LEU A 8 39.30 -2.93 18.71
C LEU A 8 37.88 -2.40 18.92
N LEU A 9 36.92 -3.32 19.08
CA LEU A 9 35.72 -2.97 19.82
C LEU A 9 36.12 -2.88 21.29
N PRO A 10 35.94 -1.73 21.97
CA PRO A 10 36.07 -1.70 23.42
C PRO A 10 35.12 -2.75 24.01
N PRO A 11 35.48 -3.41 25.13
CA PRO A 11 34.59 -4.34 25.79
C PRO A 11 33.32 -3.55 26.10
N LEU A 12 32.24 -3.87 25.40
CA LEU A 12 30.90 -3.44 25.77
C LEU A 12 30.69 -4.02 27.16
N GLN A 13 30.98 -3.21 28.17
CA GLN A 13 30.59 -3.47 29.54
C GLN A 13 29.08 -3.66 29.48
N THR A 14 28.67 -4.93 29.51
CA THR A 14 27.28 -5.32 29.66
C THR A 14 26.91 -4.99 31.10
N HIS A 15 26.76 -3.70 31.39
CA HIS A 15 25.98 -3.22 32.51
C HIS A 15 24.69 -4.05 32.49
N ALA A 16 24.43 -4.78 33.57
CA ALA A 16 23.26 -5.62 33.73
C ALA A 16 22.03 -4.86 33.24
N VAL A 17 21.62 -5.15 32.00
CA VAL A 17 20.57 -4.40 31.34
C VAL A 17 19.32 -4.71 32.13
N SER A 18 18.80 -3.73 32.87
CA SER A 18 17.54 -3.89 33.57
C SER A 18 16.50 -4.43 32.59
N ARG A 19 15.70 -5.42 32.99
CA ARG A 19 14.63 -6.00 32.15
C ARG A 19 13.76 -4.92 31.50
N LYS A 20 13.59 -3.77 32.16
CA LYS A 20 12.87 -2.60 31.63
C LYS A 20 13.57 -1.96 30.41
N THR A 21 14.89 -1.85 30.43
CA THR A 21 15.68 -1.29 29.32
C THR A 21 15.74 -2.29 28.15
N GLN A 22 15.89 -3.58 28.44
CA GLN A 22 15.85 -4.63 27.41
C GLN A 22 14.50 -4.68 26.69
N GLY A 23 13.39 -4.56 27.42
CA GLY A 23 12.05 -4.51 26.83
C GLY A 23 11.83 -3.31 25.90
N LYS A 24 12.36 -2.13 26.26
CA LYS A 24 12.32 -0.93 25.39
C LYS A 24 13.11 -1.12 24.11
N ILE A 25 14.30 -1.73 24.19
CA ILE A 25 15.13 -1.99 23.01
C ILE A 25 14.43 -2.98 22.08
N ILE A 26 13.88 -4.08 22.60
CA ILE A 26 13.15 -5.06 21.79
C ILE A 26 11.95 -4.41 21.09
N LEU A 27 11.16 -3.61 21.81
CA LEU A 27 10.01 -2.91 21.23
C LEU A 27 10.45 -1.93 20.13
N ALA A 28 11.50 -1.16 20.37
CA ALA A 28 12.05 -0.24 19.39
C ALA A 28 12.56 -0.98 18.14
N SER A 29 13.22 -2.13 18.30
CA SER A 29 13.68 -2.97 17.19
C SER A 29 12.51 -3.52 16.37
N ILE A 30 11.43 -3.99 17.01
CA ILE A 30 10.22 -4.46 16.32
C ILE A 30 9.57 -3.31 15.52
N LEU A 31 9.36 -2.17 16.16
CA LEU A 31 8.78 -0.99 15.50
C LEU A 31 9.62 -0.53 14.31
N THR A 32 10.96 -0.53 14.46
CA THR A 32 11.88 -0.18 13.38
C THR A 32 11.77 -1.19 12.24
N GLY A 33 11.72 -2.49 12.53
CA GLY A 33 11.54 -3.53 11.53
C GLY A 33 10.22 -3.39 10.75
N ILE A 34 9.12 -3.12 11.44
CA ILE A 34 7.80 -2.88 10.81
C ILE A 34 7.87 -1.64 9.92
N ALA A 35 8.46 -0.53 10.39
CA ALA A 35 8.56 0.70 9.61
C ALA A 35 9.36 0.49 8.30
N ILE A 36 10.46 -0.25 8.36
CA ILE A 36 11.26 -0.60 7.18
C ILE A 36 10.44 -1.45 6.21
N LEU A 37 9.76 -2.48 6.71
CA LEU A 37 8.93 -3.36 5.88
C LEU A 37 7.79 -2.60 5.20
N THR A 38 7.09 -1.73 5.94
CA THR A 38 6.02 -0.90 5.38
C THR A 38 6.55 0.00 4.26
N LYS A 39 7.71 0.62 4.45
CA LYS A 39 8.33 1.48 3.43
C LYS A 39 8.73 0.70 2.17
N LEU A 40 9.22 -0.53 2.32
CA LEU A 40 9.54 -1.40 1.19
C LEU A 40 8.28 -1.80 0.40
N LEU A 41 7.19 -2.11 1.10
CA LEU A 41 5.90 -2.42 0.45
C LEU A 41 5.35 -1.22 -0.32
N GLU A 42 5.42 -0.02 0.28
CA GLU A 42 4.98 1.21 -0.38
C GLU A 42 5.79 1.51 -1.65
N GLU A 43 7.10 1.32 -1.60
CA GLU A 43 7.96 1.52 -2.77
C GLU A 43 7.67 0.50 -3.88
N GLN A 44 7.40 -0.75 -3.50
CA GLN A 44 7.01 -1.80 -4.44
C GLN A 44 5.67 -1.48 -5.11
N ASP A 45 4.67 -1.07 -4.33
CA ASP A 45 3.36 -0.67 -4.85
C ASP A 45 3.50 0.50 -5.83
N ARG A 46 4.32 1.51 -5.51
CA ARG A 46 4.60 2.63 -6.41
C ARG A 46 5.20 2.17 -7.74
N LYS A 47 6.15 1.23 -7.71
CA LYS A 47 6.76 0.66 -8.92
C LYS A 47 5.75 -0.10 -9.76
N ASP A 48 4.83 -0.83 -9.12
CA ASP A 48 3.79 -1.57 -9.83
C ASP A 48 2.78 -0.64 -10.50
N VAL A 49 2.39 0.46 -9.86
CA VAL A 49 1.56 1.51 -10.48
C VAL A 49 2.28 2.17 -11.66
N GLU A 50 3.56 2.54 -11.49
CA GLU A 50 4.34 3.14 -12.57
C GLU A 50 4.46 2.20 -13.77
N LYS A 51 4.69 0.90 -13.52
CA LYS A 51 4.72 -0.14 -14.56
C LYS A 51 3.37 -0.29 -15.26
N LEU A 52 2.26 -0.19 -14.53
CA LEU A 52 0.91 -0.20 -15.08
C LEU A 52 0.70 0.98 -16.03
N HIS A 53 1.04 2.20 -15.60
CA HIS A 53 0.94 3.42 -16.41
C HIS A 53 1.87 3.39 -17.62
N LYS A 54 3.09 2.87 -17.49
CA LYS A 54 3.99 2.66 -18.64
C LYS A 54 3.42 1.68 -19.66
N LYS A 55 2.68 0.66 -19.21
CA LYS A 55 2.10 -0.37 -20.09
C LYS A 55 0.81 0.10 -20.77
N LEU A 56 -0.05 0.80 -20.03
CA LEU A 56 -1.39 1.19 -20.50
C LEU A 56 -1.46 2.63 -21.01
N GLY A 57 -0.46 3.46 -20.72
CA GLY A 57 -0.45 4.88 -20.99
C GLY A 57 -1.32 5.68 -20.02
N THR A 58 -1.73 6.87 -20.44
CA THR A 58 -2.61 7.76 -19.68
C THR A 58 -4.03 7.18 -19.60
N PRO A 59 -4.68 7.19 -18.42
CA PRO A 59 -6.08 6.78 -18.30
C PRO A 59 -7.00 7.71 -19.08
N ASP A 60 -8.05 7.13 -19.66
CA ASP A 60 -9.09 7.88 -20.39
C ASP A 60 -9.95 8.69 -19.41
N HIS A 61 -10.19 8.12 -18.22
CA HIS A 61 -11.00 8.76 -17.19
C HIS A 61 -10.50 8.40 -15.80
N VAL A 62 -10.61 9.34 -14.86
CA VAL A 62 -10.19 9.17 -13.47
C VAL A 62 -11.29 9.68 -12.55
N ILE A 63 -11.81 8.80 -11.70
CA ILE A 63 -12.85 9.11 -10.71
C ILE A 63 -12.21 9.04 -9.32
N GLY A 64 -12.25 10.14 -8.57
CA GLY A 64 -11.73 10.19 -7.19
C GLY A 64 -12.84 10.50 -6.21
N PHE A 65 -12.95 9.70 -5.14
CA PHE A 65 -13.90 9.94 -4.05
C PHE A 65 -13.32 9.47 -2.71
N HIS A 66 -13.97 9.87 -1.62
CA HIS A 66 -13.59 9.46 -0.27
C HIS A 66 -14.67 8.57 0.31
N GLN A 67 -14.26 7.51 1.00
CA GLN A 67 -15.12 6.62 1.77
C GLN A 67 -14.60 6.59 3.22
N GLY A 68 -15.16 7.45 4.07
CA GLY A 68 -14.60 7.69 5.40
C GLY A 68 -13.20 8.29 5.31
N PHE A 69 -12.22 7.66 5.95
CA PHE A 69 -10.81 8.06 5.88
C PHE A 69 -10.08 7.53 4.63
N ASP A 70 -10.73 6.67 3.84
CA ASP A 70 -10.13 6.08 2.67
C ASP A 70 -10.34 6.95 1.42
N LYS A 71 -9.24 7.27 0.73
CA LYS A 71 -9.26 7.91 -0.58
C LYS A 71 -9.30 6.83 -1.67
N ILE A 72 -10.38 6.78 -2.41
CA ILE A 72 -10.57 5.84 -3.52
C ILE A 72 -10.37 6.59 -4.83
N ARG A 73 -9.59 6.00 -5.73
CA ARG A 73 -9.37 6.49 -7.09
C ARG A 73 -9.60 5.34 -8.06
N ILE A 74 -10.46 5.52 -9.04
CA ILE A 74 -10.70 4.56 -10.11
C ILE A 74 -10.14 5.15 -11.39
N GLU A 75 -9.22 4.43 -12.03
CA GLU A 75 -8.67 4.81 -13.32
C GLU A 75 -9.20 3.85 -14.40
N CYS A 76 -9.76 4.43 -15.45
CA CYS A 76 -10.39 3.71 -16.55
C CYS A 76 -9.50 3.78 -17.79
N TRP A 77 -9.22 2.63 -18.40
CA TRP A 77 -8.61 2.52 -19.71
C TRP A 77 -9.47 1.62 -20.59
N LYS A 78 -10.11 2.20 -21.60
CA LYS A 78 -11.01 1.51 -22.53
C LYS A 78 -12.02 0.65 -21.75
N ASN A 79 -11.84 -0.67 -21.79
CA ASN A 79 -12.74 -1.64 -21.13
C ASN A 79 -12.22 -2.16 -19.78
N ARG A 80 -11.21 -1.53 -19.19
CA ARG A 80 -10.61 -1.95 -17.91
C ARG A 80 -10.70 -0.83 -16.88
N LYS A 81 -11.03 -1.22 -15.65
CA LYS A 81 -11.03 -0.33 -14.48
C LYS A 81 -10.02 -0.84 -13.47
N TYR A 82 -9.18 0.06 -12.98
CA TYR A 82 -8.26 -0.21 -11.89
C TYR A 82 -8.65 0.66 -10.71
N THR A 83 -8.85 0.02 -9.56
CA THR A 83 -9.23 0.71 -8.32
C THR A 83 -7.99 0.86 -7.46
N PHE A 84 -7.78 2.06 -6.95
CA PHE A 84 -6.73 2.42 -6.03
C PHE A 84 -7.38 2.85 -4.73
N LYS A 85 -6.90 2.32 -3.61
CA LYS A 85 -7.33 2.71 -2.27
C LYS A 85 -6.11 3.27 -1.55
N ASN A 86 -6.18 4.52 -1.12
CA ASN A 86 -5.08 5.26 -0.50
C ASN A 86 -3.79 5.23 -1.35
N GLY A 87 -3.94 5.25 -2.69
CA GLY A 87 -2.81 5.16 -3.63
C GLY A 87 -2.30 3.74 -3.92
N VAL A 88 -2.77 2.73 -3.19
CA VAL A 88 -2.41 1.32 -3.41
C VAL A 88 -3.35 0.69 -4.42
N LEU A 89 -2.76 0.10 -5.47
CA LEU A 89 -3.49 -0.65 -6.49
C LEU A 89 -4.18 -1.86 -5.85
N GLN A 90 -5.51 -1.86 -5.87
CA GLN A 90 -6.29 -3.01 -5.41
C GLN A 90 -6.22 -4.10 -6.48
N ARG A 91 -6.13 -5.36 -6.05
CA ARG A 91 -6.23 -6.47 -7.00
C ARG A 91 -7.53 -6.34 -7.79
N PRO A 92 -7.50 -6.57 -9.10
CA PRO A 92 -8.71 -6.52 -9.89
C PRO A 92 -9.67 -7.60 -9.37
N SER A 93 -10.77 -7.17 -8.76
CA SER A 93 -12.01 -7.92 -8.86
C SER A 93 -12.30 -7.98 -10.35
N HIS A 94 -12.37 -9.17 -10.93
CA HIS A 94 -12.67 -9.38 -12.35
C HIS A 94 -14.02 -8.73 -12.70
N GLN A 95 -14.02 -7.42 -12.98
CA GLN A 95 -15.17 -6.68 -13.48
C GLN A 95 -14.79 -6.18 -14.87
N VAL A 96 -15.12 -7.00 -15.86
CA VAL A 96 -15.03 -6.65 -17.27
C VAL A 96 -16.10 -5.58 -17.51
N TYR A 97 -15.68 -4.39 -17.98
CA TYR A 97 -16.61 -3.33 -18.34
C TYR A 97 -17.39 -3.73 -19.60
N ASN A 98 -18.70 -3.91 -19.46
CA ASN A 98 -19.60 -4.12 -20.59
C ASN A 98 -20.15 -2.75 -21.01
N SER A 99 -19.46 -2.09 -21.95
CA SER A 99 -19.68 -0.70 -22.38
C SER A 99 -21.06 -0.40 -23.00
N ASN A 100 -21.95 -1.38 -23.13
CA ASN A 100 -23.15 -1.23 -23.94
C ASN A 100 -24.41 -0.80 -23.18
N ASN A 101 -24.40 -0.64 -21.85
CA ASN A 101 -25.64 -0.41 -21.08
C ASN A 101 -25.64 0.72 -20.04
N ASP A 102 -24.52 1.40 -19.78
CA ASP A 102 -24.42 2.30 -18.60
C ASP A 102 -24.53 3.80 -18.89
N LEU A 103 -24.85 4.21 -20.12
CA LEU A 103 -25.10 5.63 -20.44
C LEU A 103 -26.40 6.20 -19.86
N ASN A 104 -27.28 5.36 -19.28
CA ASN A 104 -28.58 5.78 -18.73
C ASN A 104 -28.79 5.43 -17.25
N LYS A 105 -27.73 5.14 -16.49
CA LYS A 105 -27.86 4.87 -15.05
C LYS A 105 -27.37 6.07 -14.25
N PRO A 106 -28.21 6.73 -13.43
CA PRO A 106 -27.73 7.82 -12.58
C PRO A 106 -26.60 7.29 -11.70
N GLU A 107 -25.48 8.02 -11.71
CA GLU A 107 -24.17 7.66 -11.12
C GLU A 107 -24.21 7.39 -9.60
N THR A 108 -25.39 7.47 -8.97
CA THR A 108 -25.62 7.28 -7.54
C THR A 108 -25.91 5.83 -7.13
N ASN A 109 -26.05 4.88 -8.05
CA ASN A 109 -26.51 3.51 -7.73
C ASN A 109 -25.46 2.39 -7.78
N ILE A 110 -24.17 2.71 -7.93
CA ILE A 110 -23.10 1.68 -7.94
C ILE A 110 -22.65 1.29 -6.52
N PHE A 111 -22.99 2.10 -5.50
CA PHE A 111 -22.52 1.93 -4.12
C PHE A 111 -23.64 1.87 -3.09
N GLN A 112 -24.77 1.22 -3.38
CA GLN A 112 -25.65 0.80 -2.28
C GLN A 112 -25.05 -0.45 -1.61
N PRO A 113 -24.60 -0.37 -0.34
CA PRO A 113 -24.26 -1.57 0.40
C PRO A 113 -25.52 -2.43 0.54
N LYS A 114 -25.50 -3.63 -0.03
CA LYS A 114 -26.53 -4.64 0.23
C LYS A 114 -26.27 -5.17 1.64
N PHE A 115 -26.90 -4.57 2.64
CA PHE A 115 -26.96 -5.17 3.96
C PHE A 115 -27.74 -6.48 3.84
N ILE A 116 -27.03 -7.60 4.00
CA ILE A 116 -27.67 -8.90 4.21
C ILE A 116 -27.87 -9.01 5.72
N GLY A 117 -29.12 -8.93 6.15
CA GLY A 117 -29.57 -9.22 7.50
C GLY A 117 -31.08 -9.35 7.48
N ASP A 118 -31.58 -10.49 7.96
CA ASP A 118 -32.92 -10.58 8.54
C ASP A 118 -32.87 -10.08 9.98
#